data_AF-A0A9W8MC65-F1
#
_entry.id   AF-A0A9W8MC65-F1
#
_cell.length_a   1.000
_cell.length_b   1.000
_cell.length_c   1.000
_cell.angle_alpha   90.00
_cell.angle_beta   90.00
_cell.angle_gamma   90.00
#
_symmetry.space_group_name_H-M   'P 1'
#
loop_
_entity.id
_entity.type
_entity.pdbx_description
1 polymer ?
#
loop_
_entity_poly.entity_id
_entity_poly.type
_entity_poly.pdbx_seq_one_letter_code
_entity_poly.pdbx_strand_id
1 'polypeptide(L)'
;MFSLPQPQDRLDGTSDATAIRLSDTADQFRDLLWALYSPPSRLCLYNRFNQGELSLERLLNIAEISIKYCITSYEDWAMERLYQLAQEPTSFLRSAPATKCARVLNVAVLSDHKKLQKVVEKSLISRILWSNMDSVAPILEVAEHHDLRRLKGAAYYRELIALDGVRSSEDPRQTPPDCPRNYPIFSSISNPAQRKAMCGAHLALSTVCQDLPRNIPKFDARLCPLHDQCLEEWSKAWTDAALEVEEEYRGSTADVLGRLRATMVLLRKSLPELNGMSVSCTLAALEAIDAMRDGMVDELADYFRVD
;
A
#
# COMPACT_ATOMS: atom_id res chain seq x y z
N MET A 1 32.54 -22.69 -20.53
CA MET A 1 32.12 -22.20 -21.85
C MET A 1 30.62 -22.42 -21.92
N PHE A 2 29.83 -21.35 -21.88
CA PHE A 2 28.36 -21.45 -21.90
C PHE A 2 27.92 -21.76 -23.33
N SER A 3 27.39 -22.96 -23.56
CA SER A 3 26.76 -23.31 -24.85
C SER A 3 25.27 -23.00 -24.70
N LEU A 4 24.79 -21.99 -25.43
CA LEU A 4 23.36 -21.66 -25.43
C LEU A 4 22.60 -22.70 -26.27
N PRO A 5 21.41 -23.16 -25.85
CA PRO A 5 20.58 -24.03 -26.67
C PRO A 5 20.20 -23.29 -27.97
N GLN A 6 20.72 -23.75 -29.11
CA GLN A 6 20.40 -23.19 -30.42
C GLN A 6 19.19 -23.94 -31.01
N PRO A 7 18.07 -23.25 -31.27
CA PRO A 7 17.04 -23.77 -32.17
C PRO A 7 17.68 -24.02 -33.53
N GLN A 8 17.39 -25.15 -34.18
CA GLN A 8 18.06 -25.61 -35.41
C GLN A 8 18.00 -24.61 -36.59
N ASP A 9 17.14 -23.59 -36.53
CA ASP A 9 16.95 -22.57 -37.57
C ASP A 9 17.40 -21.14 -37.19
N ARG A 10 18.01 -20.92 -36.01
CA ARG A 10 18.47 -19.57 -35.61
C ARG A 10 19.98 -19.44 -35.64
N LEU A 11 20.47 -18.59 -36.55
CA LEU A 11 21.89 -18.22 -36.68
C LEU A 11 22.35 -17.20 -35.63
N ASP A 12 21.52 -16.85 -34.66
CA ASP A 12 21.83 -15.84 -33.63
C ASP A 12 23.06 -16.28 -32.79
N GLY A 13 24.00 -15.35 -32.63
CA GLY A 13 25.23 -15.53 -31.84
C GLY A 13 26.38 -16.25 -32.56
N THR A 14 26.28 -16.51 -33.86
CA THR A 14 27.35 -17.18 -34.63
C THR A 14 28.39 -16.23 -35.23
N SER A 15 28.04 -14.95 -35.41
CA SER A 15 28.92 -13.90 -35.91
C SER A 15 28.43 -12.51 -35.47
N ASP A 16 29.25 -11.47 -35.65
CA ASP A 16 28.83 -10.08 -35.42
C ASP A 16 27.68 -9.66 -36.34
N ALA A 17 27.61 -10.23 -37.56
CA ALA A 17 26.51 -10.01 -38.51
C ALA A 17 25.19 -10.64 -38.05
N THR A 18 25.26 -11.59 -37.11
CA THR A 18 24.14 -12.32 -36.51
C THR A 18 24.16 -12.21 -34.98
N ALA A 19 24.49 -11.04 -34.44
CA ALA A 19 24.58 -10.84 -32.99
C ALA A 19 23.24 -11.11 -32.27
N ILE A 20 23.32 -11.64 -31.04
CA ILE A 20 22.14 -11.85 -30.19
C ILE A 20 21.57 -10.49 -29.80
N ARG A 21 20.33 -10.20 -30.21
CA ARG A 21 19.65 -8.96 -29.85
C ARG A 21 18.96 -9.12 -28.50
N LEU A 22 19.36 -8.30 -27.53
CA LEU A 22 18.72 -8.23 -26.22
C LEU A 22 17.68 -7.10 -26.22
N SER A 23 16.55 -7.31 -25.55
CA SER A 23 15.52 -6.28 -25.35
C SER A 23 15.76 -5.41 -24.11
N ASP A 24 16.78 -5.72 -23.31
CA ASP A 24 17.12 -5.00 -22.09
C ASP A 24 17.86 -3.70 -22.40
N THR A 25 17.79 -2.76 -21.45
CA THR A 25 18.57 -1.53 -21.53
C THR A 25 20.06 -1.81 -21.30
N ALA A 26 20.93 -0.97 -21.86
CA ALA A 26 22.37 -1.07 -21.67
C ALA A 26 22.76 -0.98 -20.18
N ASP A 27 22.04 -0.21 -19.37
CA ASP A 27 22.31 -0.07 -17.95
C ASP A 27 21.94 -1.33 -17.17
N GLN A 28 20.77 -1.93 -17.45
CA GLN A 28 20.40 -3.19 -16.81
C GLN A 28 21.42 -4.29 -17.15
N PHE A 29 21.81 -4.41 -18.42
CA PHE A 29 22.80 -5.42 -18.82
C PHE A 29 24.18 -5.16 -18.21
N ARG A 30 24.62 -3.89 -18.10
CA ARG A 30 25.87 -3.53 -17.42
C ARG A 30 25.85 -3.93 -15.94
N ASP A 31 24.72 -3.71 -15.26
CA ASP A 31 24.54 -4.10 -13.86
C ASP A 31 24.55 -5.61 -13.68
N LEU A 32 23.97 -6.38 -14.62
CA LEU A 32 24.10 -7.84 -14.65
C LEU A 32 25.56 -8.28 -14.81
N LEU A 33 26.26 -7.74 -15.81
CA LEU A 33 27.67 -8.10 -16.04
C LEU A 33 28.50 -7.75 -14.80
N TRP A 34 28.26 -6.61 -14.17
CA TRP A 34 28.90 -6.26 -12.92
C TRP A 34 28.68 -7.32 -11.84
N ALA A 35 27.45 -7.85 -11.70
CA ALA A 35 27.16 -8.93 -10.75
C ALA A 35 27.85 -10.25 -11.12
N LEU A 36 27.85 -10.63 -12.40
CA LEU A 36 28.47 -11.86 -12.91
C LEU A 36 29.99 -11.87 -12.76
N TYR A 37 30.65 -10.72 -12.96
CA TYR A 37 32.09 -10.58 -12.82
C TYR A 37 32.54 -10.19 -11.41
N SER A 38 31.60 -9.96 -10.48
CA SER A 38 31.93 -9.73 -9.07
C SER A 38 32.18 -11.04 -8.34
N PRO A 39 33.31 -11.21 -7.64
CA PRO A 39 33.57 -12.41 -6.84
C PRO A 39 32.45 -12.66 -5.81
N PRO A 40 32.01 -13.91 -5.59
CA PRO A 40 30.97 -14.23 -4.60
C PRO A 40 31.31 -13.72 -3.19
N SER A 41 32.59 -13.73 -2.82
CA SER A 41 33.07 -13.14 -1.57
C SER A 41 32.77 -11.64 -1.46
N ARG A 42 32.86 -10.88 -2.56
CA ARG A 42 32.51 -9.46 -2.58
C ARG A 42 31.01 -9.25 -2.44
N LEU A 43 30.19 -10.03 -3.13
CA LEU A 43 28.72 -9.97 -3.00
C LEU A 43 28.27 -10.28 -1.57
N CYS A 44 28.91 -11.26 -0.91
CA CYS A 44 28.67 -11.58 0.50
C CYS A 44 29.16 -10.47 1.45
N LEU A 45 30.26 -9.77 1.14
CA LEU A 45 30.76 -8.67 1.96
C LEU A 45 29.85 -7.43 1.89
N TYR A 46 29.24 -7.16 0.74
CA TYR A 46 28.20 -6.13 0.60
C TYR A 46 26.99 -6.40 1.49
N ASN A 47 26.69 -7.66 1.80
CA ASN A 47 25.63 -8.00 2.75
C ASN A 47 25.99 -7.69 4.21
N ARG A 48 27.27 -7.71 4.60
CA ARG A 48 27.68 -7.61 6.02
C ARG A 48 28.23 -6.26 6.48
N PHE A 49 29.01 -5.56 5.66
CA PHE A 49 29.90 -4.51 6.20
C PHE A 49 29.76 -3.14 5.52
N ASN A 50 29.18 -3.05 4.32
CA ASN A 50 29.06 -1.79 3.58
C ASN A 50 27.59 -1.48 3.26
N GLN A 51 26.97 -0.65 4.08
CA GLN A 51 25.71 0.03 3.72
C GLN A 51 25.90 1.09 2.61
N GLY A 52 27.15 1.40 2.24
CA GLY A 52 27.49 2.27 1.11
C GLY A 52 27.74 1.49 -0.19
N GLU A 53 27.12 1.98 -1.28
CA GLU A 53 27.43 1.80 -2.72
C GLU A 53 26.55 0.90 -3.59
N LEU A 54 25.72 -0.01 -3.08
CA LEU A 54 24.74 -0.66 -3.98
C LEU A 54 23.47 0.17 -4.07
N SER A 55 23.33 0.93 -5.15
CA SER A 55 22.10 1.68 -5.39
C SER A 55 20.92 0.73 -5.54
N LEU A 56 19.74 1.13 -5.02
CA LEU A 56 18.49 0.40 -5.23
C LEU A 56 18.22 0.14 -6.71
N GLU A 57 18.63 1.08 -7.57
CA GLU A 57 18.50 0.98 -9.03
C GLU A 57 19.25 -0.22 -9.59
N ARG A 58 20.54 -0.36 -9.23
CA ARG A 58 21.36 -1.48 -9.67
C ARG A 58 20.82 -2.81 -9.15
N LEU A 59 20.38 -2.84 -7.90
CA LEU A 59 19.81 -4.05 -7.30
C LEU A 59 18.52 -4.50 -8.02
N LEU A 60 17.65 -3.56 -8.38
CA LEU A 60 16.44 -3.85 -9.15
C LEU A 60 16.77 -4.31 -10.57
N ASN A 61 17.75 -3.69 -11.22
CA ASN A 61 18.21 -4.13 -12.54
C ASN A 61 18.73 -5.57 -12.51
N ILE A 62 19.54 -5.92 -11.51
CA ILE A 62 20.05 -7.29 -11.34
C ILE A 62 18.89 -8.26 -11.08
N ALA A 63 17.95 -7.91 -10.20
CA ALA A 63 16.77 -8.73 -9.91
C ALA A 63 15.93 -9.01 -11.17
N GLU A 64 15.51 -7.96 -11.89
CA GLU A 64 14.65 -8.07 -13.07
C GLU A 64 15.29 -8.94 -14.15
N ILE A 65 16.57 -8.70 -14.45
CA ILE A 65 17.29 -9.48 -15.45
C ILE A 65 17.55 -10.91 -14.98
N SER A 66 17.87 -11.13 -13.71
CA SER A 66 18.11 -12.49 -13.19
C SER A 66 16.84 -13.34 -13.28
N ILE A 67 15.67 -12.76 -12.99
CA ILE A 67 14.37 -13.43 -13.21
C ILE A 67 14.17 -13.73 -14.70
N LYS A 68 14.36 -12.73 -15.57
CA LYS A 68 14.17 -12.86 -17.03
C LYS A 68 15.03 -13.96 -17.66
N TYR A 69 16.29 -14.07 -17.24
CA TYR A 69 17.24 -15.07 -17.75
C TYR A 69 17.37 -16.31 -16.87
N CYS A 70 16.50 -16.45 -15.86
CA CYS A 70 16.47 -17.59 -14.92
C CYS A 70 17.82 -17.88 -14.24
N ILE A 71 18.51 -16.83 -13.78
CA ILE A 71 19.79 -16.93 -13.08
C ILE A 71 19.52 -16.99 -11.56
N THR A 72 19.03 -18.13 -11.10
CA THR A 72 18.49 -18.34 -9.74
C THR A 72 19.41 -17.86 -8.62
N SER A 73 20.72 -18.08 -8.72
CA SER A 73 21.66 -17.65 -7.67
C SER A 73 21.71 -16.13 -7.45
N TYR A 74 21.52 -15.35 -8.53
CA TYR A 74 21.51 -13.88 -8.46
C TYR A 74 20.13 -13.34 -8.15
N GLU A 75 19.08 -14.03 -8.59
CA GLU A 75 17.70 -13.76 -8.19
C GLU A 75 17.55 -13.88 -6.67
N ASP A 76 17.91 -15.03 -6.09
CA ASP A 76 17.83 -15.28 -4.65
C ASP A 76 18.63 -14.26 -3.85
N TRP A 77 19.87 -13.98 -4.28
CA TRP A 77 20.72 -12.97 -3.65
C TRP A 77 20.09 -11.57 -3.71
N ALA A 78 19.54 -11.18 -4.85
CA ALA A 78 18.94 -9.86 -5.02
C ALA A 78 17.64 -9.72 -4.20
N MET A 79 16.81 -10.76 -4.16
CA MET A 79 15.57 -10.78 -3.37
C MET A 79 15.83 -10.69 -1.88
N GLU A 80 16.78 -11.47 -1.36
CA GLU A 80 17.17 -11.43 0.05
C GLU A 80 17.73 -10.04 0.41
N ARG A 81 18.50 -9.42 -0.49
CA ARG A 81 19.00 -8.06 -0.25
C ARG A 81 17.90 -7.01 -0.26
N LEU A 82 16.95 -7.08 -1.20
CA LEU A 82 15.78 -6.20 -1.22
C LEU A 82 14.95 -6.38 0.05
N TYR A 83 14.80 -7.61 0.53
CA TYR A 83 14.09 -7.92 1.76
C TYR A 83 14.73 -7.27 2.98
N GLN A 84 16.04 -7.37 3.14
CA GLN A 84 16.78 -6.71 4.22
C GLN A 84 16.59 -5.18 4.17
N LEU A 85 16.76 -4.57 2.99
CA LEU A 85 16.56 -3.12 2.80
C LEU A 85 15.10 -2.69 3.02
N ALA A 86 14.13 -3.57 2.76
CA ALA A 86 12.72 -3.32 3.01
C ALA A 86 12.37 -3.35 4.51
N GLN A 87 13.12 -4.10 5.32
CA GLN A 87 12.91 -4.22 6.77
C GLN A 87 13.50 -3.07 7.58
N GLU A 88 14.45 -2.32 7.03
CA GLU A 88 15.09 -1.21 7.74
C GLU A 88 14.07 -0.13 8.15
N PRO A 89 14.17 0.48 9.35
CA PRO A 89 13.25 1.56 9.77
C PRO A 89 13.26 2.76 8.82
N THR A 90 14.42 3.02 8.21
CA THR A 90 14.66 4.04 7.18
C THR A 90 14.51 3.49 5.76
N SER A 91 13.74 2.40 5.59
CA SER A 91 13.59 1.73 4.31
C SER A 91 13.21 2.70 3.19
N PHE A 92 13.80 2.46 2.02
CA PHE A 92 13.48 3.16 0.78
C PHE A 92 11.98 3.16 0.46
N LEU A 93 11.20 2.18 0.95
CA LEU A 93 9.75 2.12 0.71
C LEU A 93 9.00 3.36 1.23
N ARG A 94 9.56 4.09 2.20
CA ARG A 94 8.96 5.31 2.75
C ARG A 94 9.16 6.55 1.89
N SER A 95 10.28 6.64 1.18
CA SER A 95 10.71 7.87 0.49
C SER A 95 10.93 7.71 -1.01
N ALA A 96 11.16 6.48 -1.50
CA ALA A 96 11.45 6.23 -2.91
C ALA A 96 10.26 6.61 -3.79
N PRO A 97 10.49 7.02 -5.06
CA PRO A 97 9.42 7.24 -6.02
C PRO A 97 8.52 6.01 -6.19
N ALA A 98 7.24 6.25 -6.50
CA ALA A 98 6.25 5.19 -6.69
C ALA A 98 6.66 4.18 -7.77
N THR A 99 7.34 4.64 -8.82
CA THR A 99 7.88 3.77 -9.89
C THR A 99 8.89 2.75 -9.38
N LYS A 100 9.77 3.13 -8.45
CA LYS A 100 10.72 2.19 -7.82
C LYS A 100 10.02 1.21 -6.89
N CYS A 101 9.03 1.69 -6.14
CA CYS A 101 8.22 0.83 -5.28
C CYS A 101 7.44 -0.21 -6.08
N ALA A 102 6.86 0.19 -7.22
CA ALA A 102 6.17 -0.68 -8.16
C ALA A 102 7.12 -1.76 -8.73
N ARG A 103 8.35 -1.38 -9.12
CA ARG A 103 9.36 -2.34 -9.58
C ARG A 103 9.73 -3.36 -8.50
N VAL A 104 9.95 -2.91 -7.26
CA VAL A 104 10.25 -3.80 -6.11
C VAL A 104 9.12 -4.78 -5.87
N LEU A 105 7.87 -4.30 -5.89
CA LEU A 105 6.69 -5.16 -5.76
C LEU A 105 6.61 -6.18 -6.89
N ASN A 106 6.82 -5.73 -8.14
CA ASN A 106 6.75 -6.59 -9.32
C ASN A 106 7.79 -7.72 -9.26
N VAL A 107 9.05 -7.41 -8.95
CA VAL A 107 10.09 -8.46 -8.81
C VAL A 107 9.81 -9.40 -7.65
N ALA A 108 9.24 -8.92 -6.54
CA ALA A 108 8.87 -9.76 -5.41
C ALA A 108 7.76 -10.76 -5.74
N VAL A 109 6.81 -10.37 -6.60
CA VAL A 109 5.74 -11.25 -7.08
C VAL A 109 6.26 -12.23 -8.13
N LEU A 110 7.03 -11.75 -9.12
CA LEU A 110 7.57 -12.58 -10.21
C LEU A 110 8.53 -13.68 -9.71
N SER A 111 9.29 -13.41 -8.66
CA SER A 111 10.20 -14.38 -8.01
C SER A 111 9.52 -15.28 -6.96
N ASP A 112 8.21 -15.12 -6.75
CA ASP A 112 7.47 -15.80 -5.68
C ASP A 112 8.02 -15.55 -4.25
N HIS A 113 8.77 -14.48 -4.02
CA HIS A 113 9.40 -14.19 -2.74
C HIS A 113 8.40 -13.60 -1.71
N LYS A 114 7.55 -14.47 -1.14
CA LYS A 114 6.42 -14.12 -0.27
C LYS A 114 6.75 -13.22 0.93
N LYS A 115 7.94 -13.37 1.52
CA LYS A 115 8.36 -12.54 2.67
C LYS A 115 8.56 -11.07 2.27
N LEU A 116 9.21 -10.84 1.14
CA LEU A 116 9.44 -9.51 0.58
C LEU A 116 8.11 -8.91 0.12
N GLN A 117 7.32 -9.69 -0.63
CA GLN A 117 5.98 -9.28 -1.07
C GLN A 117 5.14 -8.75 0.11
N LYS A 118 5.03 -9.52 1.21
CA LYS A 118 4.26 -9.10 2.40
C LYS A 118 4.77 -7.81 3.03
N VAL A 119 6.08 -7.63 3.15
CA VAL A 119 6.67 -6.41 3.74
C VAL A 119 6.44 -5.20 2.83
N VAL A 120 6.61 -5.37 1.53
CA VAL A 120 6.39 -4.33 0.52
C VAL A 120 4.92 -3.94 0.49
N GLU A 121 3.99 -4.89 0.35
CA GLU A 121 2.54 -4.63 0.36
C GLU A 121 2.12 -3.87 1.62
N LYS A 122 2.51 -4.35 2.81
CA LYS A 122 2.18 -3.68 4.08
C LYS A 122 2.69 -2.24 4.11
N SER A 123 3.94 -2.02 3.69
CA SER A 123 4.57 -0.70 3.69
C SER A 123 3.93 0.24 2.67
N LEU A 124 3.59 -0.25 1.48
CA LEU A 124 2.94 0.53 0.43
C LEU A 124 1.50 0.88 0.78
N ILE A 125 0.71 -0.06 1.33
CA ILE A 125 -0.63 0.23 1.85
C ILE A 125 -0.57 1.35 2.90
N SER A 126 0.34 1.21 3.87
CA SER A 126 0.54 2.25 4.89
C SER A 126 0.93 3.60 4.28
N ARG A 127 1.79 3.60 3.25
CA ARG A 127 2.23 4.84 2.60
C ARG A 127 1.13 5.48 1.76
N ILE A 128 0.37 4.69 0.99
CA ILE A 128 -0.74 5.15 0.16
C ILE A 128 -1.83 5.79 1.03
N LEU A 129 -2.18 5.16 2.15
CA LEU A 129 -3.27 5.62 3.00
C LEU A 129 -2.87 6.79 3.90
N TRP A 130 -1.63 6.80 4.42
CA TRP A 130 -1.25 7.70 5.51
C TRP A 130 -0.19 8.73 5.16
N SER A 131 0.45 8.61 3.99
CA SER A 131 1.48 9.55 3.53
C SER A 131 1.07 10.21 2.23
N ASN A 132 1.66 11.37 1.93
CA ASN A 132 1.49 11.97 0.62
C ASN A 132 2.36 11.19 -0.38
N MET A 133 1.72 10.43 -1.26
CA MET A 133 2.38 9.77 -2.39
C MET A 133 1.91 10.48 -3.66
N ASP A 134 2.85 11.05 -4.42
CA ASP A 134 2.54 11.93 -5.56
C ASP A 134 1.73 11.23 -6.66
N SER A 135 1.96 9.93 -6.86
CA SER A 135 1.23 9.11 -7.83
C SER A 135 1.16 7.67 -7.37
N VAL A 136 -0.05 7.11 -7.33
CA VAL A 136 -0.30 5.70 -6.99
C VAL A 136 -0.32 4.81 -8.25
N ALA A 137 -0.44 5.40 -9.44
CA ALA A 137 -0.67 4.70 -10.70
C ALA A 137 0.33 3.57 -11.01
N PRO A 138 1.66 3.73 -10.87
CA PRO A 138 2.60 2.64 -11.15
C PRO A 138 2.42 1.43 -10.22
N ILE A 139 2.04 1.67 -8.96
CA ILE A 139 1.81 0.61 -7.98
C ILE A 139 0.48 -0.08 -8.27
N LEU A 140 -0.55 0.70 -8.62
CA LEU A 140 -1.86 0.18 -9.00
C LEU A 140 -1.77 -0.72 -10.24
N GLU A 141 -1.01 -0.33 -11.27
CA GLU A 141 -0.79 -1.15 -12.48
C GLU A 141 -0.23 -2.54 -12.14
N VAL A 142 0.80 -2.59 -11.29
CA VAL A 142 1.38 -3.87 -10.82
C VAL A 142 0.37 -4.65 -9.97
N ALA A 143 -0.40 -3.96 -9.12
CA ALA A 143 -1.42 -4.59 -8.29
C ALA A 143 -2.58 -5.17 -9.11
N GLU A 144 -2.99 -4.50 -10.19
CA GLU A 144 -4.00 -4.99 -11.14
C GLU A 144 -3.48 -6.18 -11.93
N HIS A 145 -2.25 -6.09 -12.45
CA HIS A 145 -1.63 -7.16 -13.24
C HIS A 145 -1.50 -8.48 -12.46
N HIS A 146 -1.17 -8.40 -11.17
CA HIS A 146 -0.98 -9.57 -10.29
C HIS A 146 -2.16 -9.86 -9.35
N ASP A 147 -3.29 -9.16 -9.55
CA ASP A 147 -4.48 -9.22 -8.69
C ASP A 147 -4.21 -9.11 -7.17
N LEU A 148 -3.35 -8.17 -6.78
CA LEU A 148 -3.03 -7.87 -5.39
C LEU A 148 -4.18 -7.11 -4.72
N ARG A 149 -5.23 -7.86 -4.35
CA ARG A 149 -6.51 -7.36 -3.85
C ARG A 149 -6.38 -6.22 -2.83
N ARG A 150 -5.63 -6.42 -1.73
CA ARG A 150 -5.50 -5.42 -0.65
C ARG A 150 -4.92 -4.09 -1.14
N LEU A 151 -3.90 -4.18 -1.99
CA LEU A 151 -3.20 -3.00 -2.51
C LEU A 151 -4.06 -2.25 -3.52
N LYS A 152 -4.81 -2.96 -4.39
CA LYS A 152 -5.83 -2.38 -5.27
C LYS A 152 -6.88 -1.60 -4.48
N GLY A 153 -7.43 -2.22 -3.42
CA GLY A 153 -8.42 -1.57 -2.55
C GLY A 153 -7.89 -0.28 -1.92
N ALA A 154 -6.68 -0.31 -1.36
CA ALA A 154 -6.04 0.88 -0.78
C ALA A 154 -5.76 1.99 -1.80
N ALA A 155 -5.34 1.62 -3.02
CA ALA A 155 -5.08 2.57 -4.11
C ALA A 155 -6.36 3.24 -4.60
N TYR A 156 -7.40 2.47 -4.91
CA TYR A 156 -8.70 3.02 -5.31
C TYR A 156 -9.35 3.86 -4.22
N TYR A 157 -9.23 3.44 -2.95
CA TYR A 157 -9.68 4.25 -1.82
C TYR A 157 -8.97 5.61 -1.79
N ARG A 158 -7.64 5.64 -1.97
CA ARG A 158 -6.88 6.90 -1.98
C ARG A 158 -7.33 7.82 -3.12
N GLU A 159 -7.57 7.27 -4.31
CA GLU A 159 -8.10 8.02 -5.45
C GLU A 159 -9.51 8.56 -5.16
N LEU A 160 -10.39 7.74 -4.58
CA LEU A 160 -11.74 8.12 -4.16
C LEU A 160 -11.74 9.33 -3.22
N ILE A 161 -10.93 9.29 -2.16
CA ILE A 161 -10.83 10.40 -1.19
C ILE A 161 -10.22 11.65 -1.83
N ALA A 162 -9.23 11.49 -2.72
CA ALA A 162 -8.63 12.61 -3.42
C ALA A 162 -9.63 13.33 -4.34
N LEU A 163 -10.49 12.58 -5.04
CA LEU A 163 -11.54 13.14 -5.91
C LEU A 163 -12.60 13.91 -5.13
N ASP A 164 -12.98 13.43 -3.95
CA ASP A 164 -13.99 14.11 -3.11
C ASP A 164 -13.42 15.39 -2.46
N GLY A 165 -12.15 15.36 -2.03
CA GLY A 165 -11.49 16.50 -1.40
C GLY A 165 -11.37 17.74 -2.29
N VAL A 166 -11.24 17.57 -3.61
CA VAL A 166 -11.19 18.69 -4.57
C VAL A 166 -12.49 19.51 -4.53
N ARG A 167 -13.64 18.88 -4.28
CA ARG A 167 -14.95 19.57 -4.25
C ARG A 167 -15.12 20.48 -3.04
N SER A 168 -14.69 20.02 -1.87
CA SER A 168 -14.80 20.80 -0.63
C SER A 168 -13.92 22.05 -0.64
N SER A 169 -12.91 22.11 -1.51
CA SER A 169 -12.01 23.26 -1.63
C SER A 169 -12.44 24.29 -2.67
N GLU A 170 -13.41 23.99 -3.55
CA GLU A 170 -13.89 24.97 -4.52
C GLU A 170 -14.69 26.07 -3.80
N ASP A 171 -14.19 27.31 -3.87
CA ASP A 171 -14.84 28.48 -3.29
C ASP A 171 -16.27 28.59 -3.87
N PRO A 172 -17.33 28.60 -3.03
CA PRO A 172 -18.72 28.76 -3.47
C PRO A 172 -18.96 29.99 -4.35
N ARG A 173 -18.03 30.95 -4.38
CA ARG A 173 -18.07 32.16 -5.21
C ARG A 173 -17.52 31.97 -6.62
N GLN A 174 -16.74 30.93 -6.88
CA GLN A 174 -16.14 30.65 -8.19
C GLN A 174 -16.90 29.59 -8.99
N THR A 175 -17.85 28.90 -8.36
CA THR A 175 -18.76 28.00 -9.07
C THR A 175 -19.77 28.82 -9.87
N PRO A 176 -19.85 28.66 -11.21
CA PRO A 176 -20.86 29.34 -12.02
C PRO A 176 -22.26 29.05 -11.46
N PRO A 177 -23.14 30.07 -11.33
CA PRO A 177 -24.46 29.92 -10.71
C PRO A 177 -25.37 28.89 -11.41
N ASP A 178 -25.04 28.50 -12.65
CA ASP A 178 -25.80 27.56 -13.46
C ASP A 178 -25.25 26.12 -13.46
N CYS A 179 -24.20 25.82 -12.69
CA CYS A 179 -23.74 24.43 -12.53
C CYS A 179 -24.61 23.71 -11.47
N PRO A 180 -25.47 22.75 -11.85
CA PRO A 180 -26.25 22.00 -10.87
C PRO A 180 -25.33 21.35 -9.84
N ARG A 181 -25.62 21.53 -8.54
CA ARG A 181 -24.92 20.91 -7.40
C ARG A 181 -24.83 19.37 -7.48
N ASN A 182 -25.51 18.75 -8.45
CA ASN A 182 -25.57 17.32 -8.71
C ASN A 182 -24.61 16.84 -9.82
N TYR A 183 -23.55 17.57 -10.17
CA TYR A 183 -22.52 16.99 -11.03
C TYR A 183 -21.98 15.69 -10.39
N PRO A 184 -21.81 14.60 -11.15
CA PRO A 184 -21.30 13.36 -10.57
C PRO A 184 -19.85 13.56 -10.11
N ILE A 185 -19.56 13.16 -8.86
CA ILE A 185 -18.25 13.23 -8.18
C ILE A 185 -17.11 12.68 -9.07
N PHE A 186 -17.43 11.81 -10.02
CA PHE A 186 -16.48 11.04 -10.83
C PHE A 186 -16.50 11.38 -12.32
N SER A 187 -16.87 12.62 -12.68
CA SER A 187 -16.96 13.06 -14.08
C SER A 187 -15.63 12.97 -14.85
N SER A 188 -14.50 13.09 -14.13
CA SER A 188 -13.14 12.97 -14.68
C SER A 188 -12.75 11.55 -15.10
N ILE A 189 -13.43 10.52 -14.59
CA ILE A 189 -13.14 9.13 -14.91
C ILE A 189 -13.77 8.80 -16.26
N SER A 190 -12.96 8.65 -17.31
CA SER A 190 -13.45 8.39 -18.67
C SER A 190 -14.14 7.03 -18.80
N ASN A 191 -13.68 6.01 -18.07
CA ASN A 191 -14.25 4.66 -18.12
C ASN A 191 -15.58 4.59 -17.34
N PRO A 192 -16.72 4.30 -17.99
CA PRO A 192 -18.02 4.28 -17.34
C PRO A 192 -18.16 3.15 -16.30
N ALA A 193 -17.51 2.01 -16.49
CA ALA A 193 -17.55 0.91 -15.53
C ALA A 193 -16.79 1.28 -14.24
N GLN A 194 -15.60 1.86 -14.38
CA GLN A 194 -14.82 2.37 -13.25
C GLN A 194 -15.57 3.49 -12.53
N ARG A 195 -16.24 4.38 -13.28
CA ARG A 195 -17.07 5.45 -12.71
C ARG A 195 -18.23 4.88 -11.87
N LYS A 196 -18.94 3.88 -12.39
CA LYS A 196 -20.01 3.18 -11.66
C LYS A 196 -19.46 2.52 -10.38
N ALA A 197 -18.31 1.87 -10.47
CA ALA A 197 -17.63 1.24 -9.33
C ALA A 197 -17.31 2.26 -8.22
N MET A 198 -16.71 3.40 -8.60
CA MET A 198 -16.34 4.47 -7.65
C MET A 198 -17.57 5.12 -7.00
N CYS A 199 -18.67 5.31 -7.75
CA CYS A 199 -19.94 5.76 -7.17
C CYS A 199 -20.49 4.75 -6.15
N GLY A 200 -20.50 3.46 -6.49
CA GLY A 200 -20.97 2.40 -5.60
C GLY A 200 -20.14 2.33 -4.32
N ALA A 201 -18.81 2.34 -4.47
CA ALA A 201 -17.87 2.37 -3.36
C ALA A 201 -18.08 3.59 -2.46
N HIS A 202 -18.23 4.78 -3.04
CA HIS A 202 -18.51 6.00 -2.28
C HIS A 202 -19.76 5.85 -1.42
N LEU A 203 -20.88 5.44 -2.01
CA LEU A 203 -22.14 5.30 -1.29
C LEU A 203 -22.04 4.28 -0.16
N ALA A 204 -21.46 3.11 -0.43
CA ALA A 204 -21.28 2.06 0.56
C ALA A 204 -20.36 2.52 1.72
N LEU A 205 -19.23 3.15 1.41
CA LEU A 205 -18.30 3.68 2.43
C LEU A 205 -18.93 4.84 3.22
N SER A 206 -19.72 5.70 2.60
CA SER A 206 -20.48 6.73 3.31
C SER A 206 -21.49 6.13 4.30
N THR A 207 -22.15 5.03 3.95
CA THR A 207 -23.02 4.29 4.89
C THR A 207 -22.21 3.74 6.06
N VAL A 208 -21.05 3.12 5.80
CA VAL A 208 -20.16 2.65 6.88
C VAL A 208 -19.72 3.81 7.79
N CYS A 209 -19.42 4.98 7.23
CA CYS A 209 -19.09 6.18 8.01
C CYS A 209 -20.24 6.64 8.92
N GLN A 210 -21.50 6.55 8.45
CA GLN A 210 -22.68 6.93 9.22
C GLN A 210 -23.00 5.93 10.33
N ASP A 211 -22.71 4.64 10.10
CA ASP A 211 -22.90 3.59 11.10
C ASP A 211 -21.75 3.47 12.10
N LEU A 212 -20.66 4.23 11.92
CA LEU A 212 -19.46 4.16 12.75
C LEU A 212 -19.74 4.37 14.26
N PRO A 213 -20.57 5.33 14.70
CA PRO A 213 -20.92 5.48 16.12
C PRO A 213 -21.63 4.26 16.71
N ARG A 214 -22.31 3.46 15.88
CA ARG A 214 -23.02 2.24 16.29
C ARG A 214 -22.14 0.99 16.23
N ASN A 215 -21.08 1.02 15.44
CA ASN A 215 -20.17 -0.11 15.26
C ASN A 215 -19.00 -0.05 16.26
N ILE A 216 -19.30 -0.30 17.53
CA ILE A 216 -18.34 -0.24 18.63
C ILE A 216 -17.32 -1.39 18.52
N PRO A 217 -16.00 -1.11 18.51
CA PRO A 217 -14.96 -2.14 18.52
C PRO A 217 -15.08 -3.00 19.78
N LYS A 218 -15.19 -4.31 19.59
CA LYS A 218 -15.26 -5.28 20.68
C LYS A 218 -13.85 -5.68 21.10
N PHE A 219 -13.61 -5.76 22.40
CA PHE A 219 -12.34 -6.22 22.98
C PHE A 219 -12.59 -7.18 24.14
N ASP A 220 -11.61 -8.02 24.45
CA ASP A 220 -11.62 -8.96 25.58
C ASP A 220 -10.40 -8.66 26.47
N ALA A 221 -10.64 -8.41 27.76
CA ALA A 221 -9.59 -8.18 28.74
C ALA A 221 -9.75 -9.16 29.93
N ARG A 222 -9.26 -10.38 29.73
CA ARG A 222 -9.40 -11.54 30.64
C ARG A 222 -9.00 -11.32 32.10
N LEU A 223 -8.25 -10.26 32.40
CA LEU A 223 -7.74 -9.96 33.74
C LEU A 223 -8.49 -8.82 34.44
N CYS A 224 -9.49 -8.20 33.81
CA CYS A 224 -10.23 -7.10 34.41
C CYS A 224 -11.35 -7.62 35.32
N PRO A 225 -11.36 -7.31 36.64
CA PRO A 225 -12.41 -7.76 37.54
C PRO A 225 -13.76 -7.05 37.31
N LEU A 226 -13.76 -5.90 36.64
CA LEU A 226 -14.93 -5.07 36.33
C LEU A 226 -15.06 -4.88 34.81
N HIS A 227 -14.88 -5.95 34.03
CA HIS A 227 -14.85 -5.89 32.57
C HIS A 227 -16.15 -5.34 31.98
N ASP A 228 -17.31 -5.73 32.51
CA ASP A 228 -18.62 -5.26 32.05
C ASP A 228 -18.77 -3.74 32.19
N GLN A 229 -18.35 -3.16 33.32
CA GLN A 229 -18.34 -1.71 33.52
C GLN A 229 -17.39 -1.03 32.51
N CYS A 230 -16.22 -1.61 32.26
CA CYS A 230 -15.29 -1.07 31.26
C CYS A 230 -15.89 -1.11 29.85
N LEU A 231 -16.70 -2.12 29.51
CA LEU A 231 -17.39 -2.22 28.21
C LEU A 231 -18.48 -1.16 28.06
N GLU A 232 -19.24 -0.89 29.13
CA GLU A 232 -20.24 0.19 29.14
C GLU A 232 -19.58 1.56 28.97
N GLU A 233 -18.53 1.84 29.75
CA GLU A 233 -17.79 3.10 29.65
C GLU A 233 -17.10 3.27 28.29
N TRP A 234 -16.54 2.19 27.75
CA TRP A 234 -15.99 2.18 26.40
C TRP A 234 -17.05 2.50 25.35
N SER A 235 -18.21 1.85 25.43
CA SER A 235 -19.29 2.05 24.46
C SER A 235 -19.76 3.51 24.44
N LYS A 236 -19.87 4.12 25.63
CA LYS A 236 -20.18 5.54 25.76
C LYS A 236 -19.08 6.41 25.17
N ALA A 237 -17.82 6.20 25.59
CA ALA A 237 -16.68 6.98 25.12
C ALA A 237 -16.51 6.90 23.60
N TRP A 238 -16.67 5.72 23.00
CA TRP A 238 -16.65 5.50 21.56
C TRP A 238 -17.75 6.29 20.86
N THR A 239 -19.00 6.17 21.33
CA THR A 239 -20.16 6.84 20.72
C THR A 239 -20.00 8.35 20.76
N ASP A 240 -19.63 8.90 21.92
CA ASP A 240 -19.41 10.33 22.11
C ASP A 240 -18.28 10.83 21.18
N ALA A 241 -17.14 10.13 21.14
CA ALA A 241 -16.01 10.50 20.28
C ALA A 241 -16.31 10.35 18.78
N ALA A 242 -17.07 9.34 18.38
CA ALA A 242 -17.44 9.13 16.98
C ALA A 242 -18.42 10.21 16.48
N LEU A 243 -19.37 10.63 17.32
CA LEU A 243 -20.29 11.73 17.02
C LEU A 243 -19.57 13.09 16.95
N GLU A 244 -18.67 13.37 17.91
CA GLU A 244 -17.86 14.59 17.89
C GLU A 244 -17.02 14.68 16.61
N VAL A 245 -16.38 13.58 16.21
CA VAL A 245 -15.64 13.51 14.94
C VAL A 245 -16.58 13.69 13.75
N GLU A 246 -17.79 13.12 13.75
CA GLU A 246 -18.73 13.31 12.64
C GLU A 246 -19.12 14.78 12.43
N GLU A 247 -19.26 15.56 13.50
CA GLU A 247 -19.59 16.99 13.44
C GLU A 247 -18.39 17.86 12.99
N GLU A 248 -17.18 17.55 13.47
CA GLU A 248 -15.99 18.39 13.23
C GLU A 248 -15.15 17.99 12.00
N TYR A 249 -15.30 16.75 11.52
CA TYR A 249 -14.42 16.20 10.49
C TYR A 249 -14.67 16.83 9.12
N ARG A 250 -13.64 17.52 8.61
CA ARG A 250 -13.68 18.25 7.34
C ARG A 250 -13.29 17.43 6.10
N GLY A 251 -12.99 16.14 6.27
CA GLY A 251 -12.61 15.27 5.16
C GLY A 251 -13.81 14.77 4.36
N SER A 252 -13.54 13.84 3.44
CA SER A 252 -14.58 13.21 2.63
C SER A 252 -15.62 12.48 3.50
N THR A 253 -16.88 12.50 3.08
CA THR A 253 -17.95 11.73 3.75
C THR A 253 -17.74 10.21 3.63
N ALA A 254 -16.93 9.75 2.68
CA ALA A 254 -16.54 8.36 2.49
C ALA A 254 -15.17 8.02 3.12
N ASP A 255 -14.50 8.96 3.82
CA ASP A 255 -13.20 8.71 4.45
C ASP A 255 -13.31 7.97 5.79
N VAL A 256 -13.76 6.71 5.75
CA VAL A 256 -13.94 5.85 6.93
C VAL A 256 -12.64 5.68 7.72
N LEU A 257 -11.50 5.52 7.03
CA LEU A 257 -10.20 5.34 7.65
C LEU A 257 -9.69 6.63 8.31
N GLY A 258 -9.94 7.79 7.69
CA GLY A 258 -9.67 9.10 8.25
C GLY A 258 -10.50 9.38 9.49
N ARG A 259 -11.80 9.07 9.47
CA ARG A 259 -12.70 9.17 10.63
C ARG A 259 -12.27 8.26 11.77
N LEU A 260 -12.03 6.97 11.50
CA LEU A 260 -11.50 6.02 12.48
C LEU A 260 -10.21 6.52 13.14
N ARG A 261 -9.28 7.07 12.35
CA ARG A 261 -8.05 7.65 12.88
C ARG A 261 -8.31 8.87 13.76
N ALA A 262 -9.22 9.77 13.36
CA ALA A 262 -9.59 10.93 14.17
C ALA A 262 -10.25 10.53 15.50
N THR A 263 -11.18 9.58 15.47
CA THR A 263 -11.83 9.02 16.67
C THR A 263 -10.80 8.40 17.60
N MET A 264 -9.85 7.63 17.06
CA MET A 264 -8.75 7.06 17.85
C MET A 264 -7.89 8.13 18.53
N VAL A 265 -7.57 9.23 17.84
CA VAL A 265 -6.78 10.33 18.40
C VAL A 265 -7.54 11.02 19.52
N LEU A 266 -8.84 11.28 19.34
CA LEU A 266 -9.71 11.88 20.35
C LEU A 266 -9.80 10.98 21.59
N LEU A 267 -10.07 9.68 21.40
CA LEU A 267 -10.13 8.70 22.48
C LEU A 267 -8.81 8.61 23.26
N ARG A 268 -7.66 8.59 22.59
CA ARG A 268 -6.36 8.58 23.28
C ARG A 268 -6.15 9.81 24.18
N LYS A 269 -6.79 10.94 23.87
CA LYS A 269 -6.74 12.15 24.67
C LYS A 269 -7.71 12.10 25.86
N SER A 270 -8.91 11.56 25.67
CA SER A 270 -9.97 11.55 26.69
C SER A 270 -9.94 10.36 27.65
N LEU A 271 -9.48 9.18 27.20
CA LEU A 271 -9.45 7.96 28.01
C LEU A 271 -8.69 8.08 29.34
N PRO A 272 -7.54 8.80 29.43
CA PRO A 272 -6.85 8.98 30.71
C PRO A 272 -7.65 9.75 31.78
N GLU A 273 -8.64 10.53 31.36
CA GLU A 273 -9.51 11.31 32.25
C GLU A 273 -10.73 10.50 32.74
N LEU A 274 -11.02 9.35 32.09
CA LEU A 274 -12.11 8.46 32.46
C LEU A 274 -11.66 7.52 33.58
N ASN A 275 -12.18 7.78 34.79
CA ASN A 275 -11.81 7.02 35.99
C ASN A 275 -12.36 5.58 36.07
N GLY A 276 -13.12 5.10 35.09
CA GLY A 276 -13.78 3.80 35.21
C GLY A 276 -13.41 2.75 34.17
N MET A 277 -12.38 3.00 33.35
CA MET A 277 -11.71 1.95 32.59
C MET A 277 -10.39 1.56 33.24
N SER A 278 -10.16 0.24 33.37
CA SER A 278 -8.85 -0.27 33.78
C SER A 278 -7.82 -0.10 32.65
N VAL A 279 -6.53 0.04 33.01
CA VAL A 279 -5.44 0.20 32.03
C VAL A 279 -5.41 -0.95 31.02
N SER A 280 -5.68 -2.19 31.44
CA SER A 280 -5.70 -3.35 30.53
C SER A 280 -6.86 -3.28 29.54
N CYS A 281 -8.05 -2.88 29.98
CA CYS A 281 -9.20 -2.66 29.10
C CYS A 281 -8.94 -1.53 28.11
N THR A 282 -8.34 -0.42 28.57
CA THR A 282 -7.99 0.72 27.71
C THR A 282 -7.04 0.31 26.58
N LEU A 283 -5.99 -0.47 26.89
CA LEU A 283 -5.07 -0.97 25.86
C LEU A 283 -5.76 -1.93 24.88
N ALA A 284 -6.53 -2.90 25.39
CA ALA A 284 -7.27 -3.85 24.55
C ALA A 284 -8.32 -3.16 23.65
N ALA A 285 -8.98 -2.11 24.15
CA ALA A 285 -9.92 -1.30 23.37
C ALA A 285 -9.23 -0.54 22.23
N LEU A 286 -8.05 0.06 22.51
CA LEU A 286 -7.26 0.73 21.47
C LEU A 286 -6.73 -0.27 20.43
N GLU A 287 -6.31 -1.46 20.84
CA GLU A 287 -5.92 -2.55 19.93
C GLU A 287 -7.11 -3.02 19.07
N ALA A 288 -8.33 -3.04 19.61
CA ALA A 288 -9.52 -3.37 18.85
C ALA A 288 -9.85 -2.34 17.76
N ILE A 289 -9.55 -1.05 17.97
CA ILE A 289 -9.62 -0.04 16.91
C ILE A 289 -8.60 -0.33 15.80
N ASP A 290 -7.35 -0.64 16.17
CA ASP A 290 -6.32 -0.98 15.20
C ASP A 290 -6.73 -2.23 14.38
N ALA A 291 -7.30 -3.24 15.02
CA ALA A 291 -7.83 -4.43 14.36
C ALA A 291 -9.02 -4.12 13.44
N MET A 292 -9.95 -3.27 13.87
CA MET A 292 -11.08 -2.81 13.04
C MET A 292 -10.58 -2.06 11.80
N ARG A 293 -9.60 -1.16 11.96
CA ARG A 293 -8.98 -0.44 10.85
C ARG A 293 -8.31 -1.39 9.87
N ASP A 294 -7.53 -2.34 10.37
CA ASP A 294 -6.85 -3.32 9.52
C ASP A 294 -7.85 -4.23 8.78
N GLY A 295 -8.95 -4.61 9.43
CA GLY A 295 -10.07 -5.32 8.79
C GLY A 295 -10.73 -4.50 7.68
N MET A 296 -10.99 -3.21 7.93
CA MET A 296 -11.52 -2.30 6.90
C MET A 296 -10.59 -2.21 5.68
N VAL A 297 -9.27 -2.13 5.90
CA VAL A 297 -8.26 -2.12 4.82
C VAL A 297 -8.31 -3.41 3.98
N ASP A 298 -8.56 -4.56 4.60
CA ASP A 298 -8.66 -5.85 3.92
C ASP A 298 -9.94 -5.98 3.06
N GLU A 299 -11.01 -5.32 3.51
CA GLU A 299 -12.31 -5.29 2.85
C GLU A 299 -12.41 -4.21 1.76
N LEU A 300 -11.53 -3.19 1.74
CA LEU A 300 -11.59 -2.07 0.80
C LEU A 300 -11.83 -2.49 -0.64
N ALA A 301 -11.13 -3.53 -1.10
CA ALA A 301 -11.21 -3.98 -2.49
C ALA A 301 -12.60 -4.48 -2.90
N ASP A 302 -13.41 -4.96 -1.94
CA ASP A 302 -14.74 -5.50 -2.23
C ASP A 302 -15.74 -4.38 -2.54
N TYR A 303 -15.55 -3.19 -1.97
CA TYR A 303 -16.39 -2.02 -2.26
C TYR A 303 -16.27 -1.53 -3.71
N PHE A 304 -15.17 -1.83 -4.40
CA PHE A 304 -14.90 -1.40 -5.77
C PHE A 304 -15.25 -2.47 -6.83
N ARG A 305 -15.86 -3.59 -6.43
CA ARG A 305 -16.30 -4.62 -7.38
C ARG A 305 -17.58 -4.17 -8.07
N VAL A 306 -17.59 -4.26 -9.40
CA VAL A 306 -18.80 -4.05 -10.20
C VAL A 306 -19.46 -5.41 -10.38
N ASP A 307 -20.55 -5.64 -9.67
CA ASP A 307 -21.51 -6.71 -9.99
C ASP A 307 -22.29 -6.40 -11.28
#